data_AF-A0A2R7YRK1-F1
#
_entry.id   AF-A0A2R7YRK1-F1
#
_cell.length_a   1.000
_cell.length_b   1.000
_cell.length_c   1.000
_cell.angle_alpha   90.00
_cell.angle_beta   90.00
_cell.angle_gamma   90.00
#
_symmetry.space_group_name_H-M   'P 1'
#
loop_
_entity.id
_entity.type
_entity.pdbx_description
1 polymer ?
#
loop_
_entity_poly.entity_id
_entity_poly.type
_entity_poly.pdbx_seq_one_letter_code
_entity_poly.pdbx_strand_id
1 'polypeptide(L)'
;MWTGRETYERAVFLVEGFDLAQGGHVHPQLQEWAQRRSGTTNIGWPWVLLRLALGTSPDVLEGRDLGPLTAEEDLAALSLLRKALRDVVATH
;
A
#
# COMPACT_ATOMS: atom_id res chain seq x y z
N MET A 1 -8.91 -13.71 21.33
CA MET A 1 -7.91 -12.78 21.92
C MET A 1 -7.42 -11.88 20.80
N TRP A 2 -7.78 -10.60 20.82
CA TRP A 2 -7.36 -9.62 19.81
C TRP A 2 -5.87 -9.32 20.04
N THR A 3 -5.00 -9.66 19.10
CA THR A 3 -3.55 -9.49 19.23
C THR A 3 -3.05 -8.09 18.85
N GLY A 4 -3.95 -7.15 18.58
CA GLY A 4 -3.65 -5.71 18.51
C GLY A 4 -2.61 -5.26 17.48
N ARG A 5 -2.10 -6.15 16.62
CA ARG A 5 -1.03 -5.82 15.68
C ARG A 5 -1.60 -5.11 14.46
N GLU A 6 -1.16 -3.87 14.26
CA GLU A 6 -1.33 -3.14 13.00
C GLU A 6 -0.56 -3.90 11.92
N THR A 7 -1.28 -4.47 10.94
CA THR A 7 -0.67 -5.09 9.76
C THR A 7 -0.90 -4.22 8.55
N TYR A 8 -0.01 -4.32 7.57
CA TYR A 8 -0.14 -3.59 6.31
C TYR A 8 -1.47 -3.89 5.61
N GLU A 9 -1.84 -5.17 5.54
CA GLU A 9 -3.10 -5.63 4.96
C GLU A 9 -4.33 -4.92 5.57
N ARG A 10 -4.38 -4.81 6.91
CA ARG A 10 -5.50 -4.15 7.60
C ARG A 10 -5.54 -2.65 7.31
N ALA A 11 -4.38 -2.01 7.18
CA ALA A 11 -4.32 -0.61 6.82
C ALA A 11 -4.79 -0.37 5.38
N VAL A 12 -4.47 -1.27 4.44
CA VAL A 12 -5.00 -1.24 3.08
C VAL A 12 -6.52 -1.35 3.08
N PHE A 13 -7.08 -2.35 3.78
CA PHE A 13 -8.54 -2.49 3.89
C PHE A 13 -9.23 -1.27 4.50
N LEU A 14 -8.60 -0.62 5.47
CA LEU A 14 -9.13 0.61 6.06
C LEU A 14 -9.16 1.76 5.05
N VAL A 15 -8.10 1.93 4.26
CA VAL A 15 -8.03 2.95 3.20
C VAL A 15 -9.09 2.69 2.13
N GLU A 16 -9.22 1.45 1.65
CA GLU A 16 -10.23 1.09 0.66
C GLU A 16 -11.66 1.27 1.19
N GLY A 17 -11.92 0.84 2.43
CA GLY A 17 -13.22 1.03 3.08
C GLY A 17 -13.57 2.51 3.28
N PHE A 18 -12.59 3.33 3.66
CA PHE A 18 -12.76 4.79 3.75
C PHE A 18 -13.08 5.40 2.38
N ASP A 19 -12.34 5.01 1.34
CA ASP A 19 -12.52 5.53 -0.01
C ASP A 19 -13.91 5.20 -0.57
N LEU A 20 -14.38 3.96 -0.35
CA LEU A 20 -15.73 3.53 -0.68
C LEU A 20 -16.80 4.35 0.05
N ALA A 21 -16.59 4.69 1.32
CA ALA A 21 -17.55 5.45 2.12
C ALA A 21 -17.63 6.94 1.76
N GLN A 22 -16.52 7.54 1.30
CA GLN A 22 -16.42 8.97 0.99
C GLN A 22 -16.64 9.31 -0.49
N GLY A 23 -16.89 8.31 -1.35
CA GLY A 23 -17.15 8.54 -2.77
C GLY A 23 -15.91 8.66 -3.65
N GLY A 24 -14.79 8.03 -3.25
CA GLY A 24 -13.68 7.67 -4.14
C GLY A 24 -12.76 8.80 -4.57
N HIS A 25 -11.69 9.07 -3.82
CA HIS A 25 -10.62 10.00 -4.23
C HIS A 25 -9.22 9.51 -3.84
N VAL A 26 -9.07 8.81 -2.71
CA VAL A 26 -7.76 8.38 -2.20
C VAL A 26 -7.21 7.21 -3.00
N HIS A 27 -8.05 6.25 -3.39
CA HIS A 27 -7.61 5.11 -4.20
C HIS A 27 -6.97 5.54 -5.54
N PRO A 28 -7.64 6.32 -6.40
CA PRO A 28 -7.02 6.75 -7.67
C PRO A 28 -5.76 7.59 -7.45
N GLN A 29 -5.73 8.44 -6.41
CA GLN A 29 -4.53 9.23 -6.09
C GLN A 29 -3.35 8.36 -5.64
N LEU A 30 -3.60 7.33 -4.84
CA LEU A 30 -2.57 6.36 -4.46
C LEU A 30 -2.09 5.55 -5.66
N GLN A 31 -3.00 5.20 -6.58
CA GLN A 31 -2.64 4.53 -7.84
C GLN A 31 -1.73 5.40 -8.70
N GLU A 32 -2.05 6.67 -8.88
CA GLU A 32 -1.20 7.63 -9.60
C GLU A 32 0.13 7.88 -8.89
N TRP A 33 0.12 7.98 -7.55
CA TRP A 33 1.35 8.12 -6.76
C TRP A 33 2.26 6.91 -6.96
N ALA A 34 1.68 5.70 -6.93
CA ALA A 34 2.39 4.45 -7.15
C ALA A 34 2.98 4.39 -8.55
N GLN A 35 2.19 4.70 -9.58
CA GLN A 35 2.63 4.70 -10.98
C GLN A 35 3.77 5.71 -11.23
N ARG A 36 3.72 6.90 -10.63
CA ARG A 36 4.82 7.89 -10.74
C ARG A 36 6.13 7.37 -10.15
N ARG A 37 6.05 6.56 -9.09
CA ARG A 37 7.23 6.00 -8.39
C ARG A 37 7.78 4.75 -9.05
N SER A 38 6.92 3.91 -9.63
CA SER A 38 7.29 2.59 -10.12
C SER A 38 7.14 2.39 -11.63
N GLY A 39 6.70 3.41 -12.35
CA GLY A 39 6.23 3.28 -13.72
C GLY A 39 4.85 2.65 -13.80
N THR A 40 4.33 2.50 -15.02
CA THR A 40 3.06 1.80 -15.28
C THR A 40 3.18 0.34 -14.89
N THR A 41 2.28 -0.11 -14.01
CA THR A 41 2.22 -1.49 -13.54
C THR A 41 0.83 -2.08 -13.76
N ASN A 42 0.75 -3.39 -13.98
CA ASN A 42 -0.52 -4.13 -14.05
C ASN A 42 -1.07 -4.52 -12.67
N ILE A 43 -0.32 -4.20 -11.60
CA ILE A 43 -0.71 -4.44 -10.21
C ILE A 43 -1.21 -3.14 -9.55
N GLY A 44 -2.14 -3.28 -8.60
CA GLY A 44 -2.71 -2.16 -7.84
C GLY A 44 -1.71 -1.54 -6.85
N TRP A 45 -1.98 -0.30 -6.43
CA TRP A 45 -1.15 0.46 -5.50
C TRP A 45 -0.75 -0.30 -4.24
N PRO A 46 -1.58 -1.18 -3.60
CA PRO A 46 -1.16 -1.87 -2.39
C PRO A 46 0.05 -2.75 -2.63
N TRP A 47 0.10 -3.41 -3.79
CA TRP A 47 1.21 -4.29 -4.16
C TRP A 47 2.44 -3.49 -4.58
N VAL A 48 2.26 -2.36 -5.27
CA VAL A 48 3.38 -1.46 -5.59
C VAL A 48 4.03 -0.92 -4.31
N LEU A 49 3.22 -0.46 -3.36
CA LEU A 49 3.70 0.05 -2.08
C LEU A 49 4.41 -1.02 -1.28
N LEU A 50 3.86 -2.23 -1.21
CA LEU A 50 4.53 -3.35 -0.57
C LEU A 50 5.88 -3.65 -1.25
N ARG A 51 5.92 -3.69 -2.58
CA ARG A 51 7.16 -3.88 -3.35
C ARG A 51 8.23 -2.86 -3.00
N LEU A 52 7.85 -1.58 -3.02
CA LEU A 52 8.74 -0.48 -2.74
C LEU A 52 9.25 -0.51 -1.30
N ALA A 53 8.40 -0.87 -0.34
CA ALA A 53 8.79 -0.98 1.06
C ALA A 53 9.78 -2.12 1.31
N LEU A 54 9.62 -3.23 0.58
CA LEU A 54 10.46 -4.42 0.68
C LEU A 54 11.72 -4.34 -0.21
N GLY A 55 11.86 -3.30 -1.05
CA GLY A 55 12.97 -3.18 -2.00
C GLY A 55 13.01 -4.33 -3.03
N THR A 56 11.87 -4.95 -3.34
CA THR A 56 11.81 -6.11 -4.24
C THR A 56 11.74 -5.68 -5.72
N SER A 57 12.36 -6.48 -6.59
CA SER A 57 12.31 -6.26 -8.05
C SER A 57 10.87 -6.41 -8.58
N PRO A 58 10.46 -5.68 -9.64
CA PRO A 58 9.15 -5.81 -10.26
C PRO A 58 8.70 -7.25 -10.53
N ASP A 59 9.62 -8.09 -11.00
CA ASP A 59 9.35 -9.47 -11.43
C ASP A 59 9.07 -10.43 -10.25
N VAL A 60 9.37 -10.03 -9.01
CA VAL A 60 9.28 -10.91 -7.83
C VAL A 60 7.88 -11.00 -7.25
N LEU A 61 7.06 -9.96 -7.44
CA LEU A 61 5.70 -9.88 -6.89
C LEU A 61 4.60 -10.07 -7.94
N GLU A 62 4.95 -10.17 -9.22
CA GLU A 62 4.02 -10.63 -10.24
C GLU A 62 3.73 -12.13 -10.03
N GLY A 63 2.77 -12.42 -9.16
CA GLY A 63 2.26 -13.78 -8.93
C GLY A 63 2.67 -14.46 -7.61
N ARG A 64 3.27 -13.72 -6.66
CA ARG A 64 3.59 -14.30 -5.34
C ARG A 64 2.54 -13.92 -4.29
N ASP A 65 1.94 -14.94 -3.69
CA ASP A 65 1.49 -14.83 -2.31
C ASP A 65 2.76 -14.71 -1.45
N LEU A 66 2.97 -13.54 -0.85
CA LEU A 66 4.14 -13.28 0.01
C LEU A 66 4.08 -14.09 1.31
N GLY A 67 2.96 -14.78 1.57
CA GLY A 67 2.67 -15.32 2.88
C GLY A 67 2.54 -14.19 3.92
N PRO A 68 2.46 -14.55 5.20
CA PRO A 68 2.38 -13.56 6.27
C PRO A 68 3.68 -12.75 6.37
N LEU A 69 3.56 -11.42 6.30
CA LEU A 69 4.68 -10.51 6.51
C LEU A 69 5.26 -10.66 7.92
N THR A 70 6.58 -10.54 8.02
CA THR A 70 7.25 -10.37 9.31
C THR A 70 6.91 -9.01 9.91
N ALA A 71 7.22 -8.81 11.21
CA ALA A 71 6.94 -7.55 11.90
C ALA A 71 7.68 -6.35 11.29
N GLU A 72 8.90 -6.58 10.81
CA GLU A 72 9.73 -5.55 10.18
C GLU A 72 9.18 -5.17 8.81
N GLU A 73 8.75 -6.15 8.02
CA GLU A 73 8.14 -5.95 6.72
C GLU A 73 6.80 -5.22 6.81
N ASP A 74 5.94 -5.61 7.77
CA ASP A 74 4.71 -4.88 8.10
C ASP A 74 5.00 -3.42 8.42
N LEU A 75 5.98 -3.17 9.31
CA LEU A 75 6.33 -1.82 9.75
C LEU A 75 6.86 -0.97 8.59
N ALA A 76 7.70 -1.54 7.72
CA ALA A 76 8.22 -0.87 6.54
C ALA A 76 7.09 -0.50 5.57
N ALA A 77 6.19 -1.44 5.29
CA ALA A 77 5.05 -1.23 4.39
C ALA A 77 4.06 -0.20 4.96
N LEU A 78 3.75 -0.26 6.26
CA LEU A 78 2.94 0.74 6.95
C LEU A 78 3.58 2.14 6.92
N SER A 79 4.90 2.21 7.11
CA SER A 79 5.63 3.48 7.06
C SER A 79 5.56 4.12 5.68
N LEU A 80 5.67 3.31 4.62
CA LEU A 80 5.55 3.79 3.25
C LEU A 80 4.11 4.19 2.91
N LEU A 81 3.11 3.42 3.36
CA LEU A 81 1.70 3.78 3.21
C LEU A 81 1.38 5.13 3.86
N ARG A 82 1.83 5.35 5.11
CA ARG A 82 1.67 6.62 5.82
C ARG A 82 2.34 7.78 5.08
N LYS A 83 3.45 7.53 4.40
CA LYS A 83 4.11 8.54 3.56
C LYS A 83 3.28 8.84 2.31
N ALA A 84 2.86 7.81 1.57
CA ALA A 84 2.04 7.98 0.37
C ALA A 84 0.72 8.70 0.67
N LEU A 85 0.03 8.32 1.75
CA LEU A 85 -1.20 8.99 2.21
C LEU A 85 -0.98 10.48 2.52
N ARG A 86 0.13 10.82 3.19
CA ARG A 86 0.48 12.23 3.44
C ARG A 86 0.75 12.98 2.15
N ASP A 87 1.48 12.39 1.22
CA ASP A 87 1.80 13.02 -0.06
C ASP A 87 0.52 13.29 -0.87
N VAL A 88 -0.44 12.36 -0.93
CA VAL A 88 -1.67 12.54 -1.72
C VAL A 88 -2.65 13.53 -1.07
N VAL A 89 -2.78 13.51 0.25
CA VAL A 89 -3.65 14.44 0.98
C VAL A 89 -3.08 15.86 1.01
N ALA A 90 -1.76 16.03 1.14
CA ALA A 90 -1.12 17.36 1.15
C ALA A 90 -1.15 18.09 -0.20
N THR A 91 -1.54 17.39 -1.27
CA THR A 91 -1.68 17.99 -2.62
C THR A 91 -3.05 18.68 -2.81
N HIS A 92 -3.92 18.68 -1.78
CA HIS A 92 -5.23 19.36 -1.74
C HIS A 92 -5.24 20.49 -0.70
#